data_AF-A0A2E0X332-F1
#
_entry.id   AF-A0A2E0X332-F1
#
_cell.length_a   1.000
_cell.length_b   1.000
_cell.length_c   1.000
_cell.angle_alpha   90.00
_cell.angle_beta   90.00
_cell.angle_gamma   90.00
#
_symmetry.space_group_name_H-M   'P 1'
#
loop_
_entity.id
_entity.type
_entity.pdbx_description
1 polymer ?
#
loop_
_entity_poly.entity_id
_entity_poly.type
_entity_poly.pdbx_seq_one_letter_code
_entity_poly.pdbx_strand_id
1 'polypeptide(L)'
;MLSLLLAAVVTIPPAEITAYNMPDTKPIREPELEGKFIPMDELAKRSVVLQFQKILADRPKEGRAAKPGFIVTEKDPLKEAVAVLKGRKRRIDFTTDESLRLVFFAHQMQDDTAIDRVEIDGREITVHYHFIRKSTPLGRWNIAVIPLGKLKPRDYRVRYVQGEAVSDGLARPRKHNRDVVRRMICSGFEFGVKPADAGEEK
;
A
#
# COMPACT_ATOMS: atom_id res chain seq x y z
N MET A 1 -3.51 15.48 39.77
CA MET A 1 -2.41 15.43 38.78
C MET A 1 -2.86 14.58 37.60
N LEU A 2 -3.32 15.17 36.50
CA LEU A 2 -3.61 14.43 35.27
C LEU A 2 -2.29 14.13 34.57
N SER A 3 -1.86 12.87 34.60
CA SER A 3 -0.74 12.41 33.78
C SER A 3 -1.25 12.25 32.35
N LEU A 4 -0.89 13.18 31.45
CA LEU A 4 -1.07 13.00 30.01
C LEU A 4 -0.13 11.88 29.56
N LEU A 5 -0.66 10.66 29.44
CA LEU A 5 0.00 9.60 28.69
C LEU A 5 -0.04 9.98 27.20
N LEU A 6 1.01 10.66 26.73
CA LEU A 6 1.26 10.83 25.31
C LEU A 6 1.35 9.44 24.68
N ALA A 7 0.41 9.12 23.79
CA ALA A 7 0.52 7.90 23.00
C ALA A 7 1.78 8.00 22.15
N ALA A 8 2.68 7.01 22.26
CA ALA A 8 3.88 6.99 21.44
C ALA A 8 3.49 6.82 19.96
N VAL A 9 4.02 7.70 19.11
CA VAL A 9 3.94 7.54 17.65
C VAL A 9 4.76 6.31 17.27
N VAL A 10 4.13 5.37 16.57
CA VAL A 10 4.83 4.19 16.04
C VAL A 10 5.23 4.49 14.61
N THR A 11 6.51 4.32 14.28
CA THR A 11 7.04 4.53 12.94
C THR A 11 7.47 3.19 12.33
N ILE A 12 6.97 2.88 11.14
CA ILE A 12 7.37 1.72 10.34
C ILE A 12 8.33 2.21 9.24
N PRO A 13 9.61 1.80 9.26
CA PRO A 13 10.58 2.21 8.25
C PRO A 13 10.37 1.45 6.93
N PRO A 14 10.87 1.99 5.79
CA PRO A 14 10.73 1.35 4.47
C PRO A 14 11.25 -0.09 4.43
N ALA A 15 12.34 -0.38 5.14
CA ALA A 15 12.95 -1.72 5.20
C ALA A 15 12.03 -2.80 5.77
N GLU A 16 10.94 -2.44 6.47
CA GLU A 16 9.94 -3.39 6.98
C GLU A 16 8.79 -3.63 6.00
N ILE A 17 8.63 -2.78 4.99
CA ILE A 17 7.53 -2.80 4.03
C ILE A 17 7.86 -3.79 2.90
N THR A 18 6.89 -4.61 2.50
CA THR A 18 7.04 -5.49 1.32
C THR A 18 6.41 -4.83 0.11
N ALA A 19 7.18 -4.52 -0.94
CA ALA A 19 6.68 -3.79 -2.10
C ALA A 19 7.29 -4.27 -3.43
N TYR A 20 6.64 -3.86 -4.53
CA TYR A 20 7.13 -4.04 -5.89
C TYR A 20 7.48 -2.69 -6.49
N ASN A 21 8.68 -2.58 -7.07
CA ASN A 21 9.24 -1.37 -7.65
C ASN A 21 9.28 -0.16 -6.69
N MET A 22 9.63 -0.37 -5.42
CA MET A 22 9.91 0.72 -4.48
C MET A 22 11.30 0.54 -3.87
N PRO A 23 12.15 1.57 -3.87
CA PRO A 23 13.47 1.48 -3.23
C PRO A 23 13.32 1.29 -1.72
N ASP A 24 14.38 0.77 -1.10
CA ASP A 24 14.52 0.61 0.36
C ASP A 24 13.45 -0.28 1.03
N THR A 25 12.65 -1.00 0.23
CA THR A 25 11.63 -1.95 0.69
C THR A 25 12.04 -3.40 0.45
N LYS A 26 11.42 -4.35 1.14
CA LYS A 26 11.53 -5.78 0.85
C LYS A 26 10.83 -6.07 -0.49
N PRO A 27 11.50 -6.68 -1.47
CA PRO A 27 10.85 -6.98 -2.75
C PRO A 27 9.75 -8.03 -2.55
N ILE A 28 8.63 -7.88 -3.25
CA ILE A 28 7.67 -8.97 -3.44
C ILE A 28 8.37 -10.12 -4.18
N ARG A 29 8.40 -11.30 -3.56
CA ARG A 29 8.98 -12.54 -4.13
C ARG A 29 7.90 -13.55 -4.43
N GLU A 30 8.11 -14.32 -5.49
CA GLU A 30 7.21 -15.40 -5.94
C GLU A 30 8.04 -16.69 -6.10
N PRO A 31 8.55 -17.24 -4.98
CA PRO A 31 9.53 -18.34 -5.01
C PRO A 31 9.00 -19.60 -5.71
N GLU A 32 7.68 -19.80 -5.74
CA GLU A 32 7.04 -20.89 -6.44
C GLU A 32 7.19 -20.83 -7.97
N LEU A 33 7.53 -19.66 -8.52
CA LEU A 33 7.72 -19.39 -9.95
C LEU A 33 9.21 -19.33 -10.34
N GLU A 34 10.12 -19.20 -9.37
CA GLU A 34 11.56 -19.08 -9.63
C GLU A 34 12.14 -20.35 -10.27
N GLY A 35 12.92 -20.17 -11.34
CA GLY A 35 13.61 -21.27 -12.04
C GLY A 35 12.72 -22.22 -12.85
N LYS A 36 11.41 -21.96 -12.95
CA LYS A 36 10.47 -22.81 -13.71
C LYS A 36 10.11 -22.18 -15.04
N PHE A 37 10.11 -23.00 -16.09
CA PHE A 37 9.44 -22.63 -17.33
C PHE A 37 7.93 -22.73 -17.12
N ILE A 38 7.24 -21.60 -17.21
CA ILE A 38 5.78 -21.52 -17.10
C ILE A 38 5.28 -20.78 -18.34
N PRO A 39 4.36 -21.36 -19.13
CA PRO A 39 3.72 -20.66 -20.22
C PRO A 39 3.16 -19.31 -19.79
N MET A 40 3.26 -18.29 -20.65
CA MET A 40 2.93 -16.91 -20.27
C MET A 40 1.48 -16.73 -19.76
N ASP A 41 0.53 -17.50 -20.32
CA ASP A 41 -0.88 -17.47 -19.92
C ASP A 41 -1.09 -18.07 -18.52
N GLU A 42 -0.33 -19.10 -18.15
CA GLU A 42 -0.31 -19.71 -16.83
C GLU A 42 0.43 -18.82 -15.83
N LEU A 43 1.55 -18.24 -16.24
CA LEU A 43 2.34 -17.31 -15.42
C LEU A 43 1.50 -16.07 -15.05
N ALA A 44 0.77 -15.50 -16.01
CA ALA A 44 -0.13 -14.36 -15.77
C ALA A 44 -1.27 -14.67 -14.78
N LYS A 45 -1.66 -15.94 -14.63
CA LYS A 45 -2.67 -16.39 -13.66
C LYS A 45 -2.05 -16.63 -12.27
N ARG A 46 -0.80 -17.10 -12.23
CA ARG A 46 -0.11 -17.48 -10.98
C ARG A 46 0.61 -16.32 -10.31
N SER A 47 1.30 -15.47 -11.08
CA SER A 47 2.05 -14.33 -10.56
C SER A 47 1.08 -13.25 -10.05
N VAL A 48 1.13 -12.98 -8.74
CA VAL A 48 0.48 -11.83 -8.13
C VAL A 48 1.06 -10.53 -8.68
N VAL A 49 2.37 -10.49 -8.97
CA VAL A 49 3.01 -9.32 -9.58
C VAL A 49 2.37 -9.02 -10.93
N LEU A 50 2.33 -9.99 -11.86
CA LEU A 50 1.68 -9.83 -13.18
C LEU A 50 0.22 -9.41 -13.08
N GLN A 51 -0.50 -9.95 -12.09
CA GLN A 51 -1.88 -9.56 -11.84
C GLN A 51 -2.00 -8.10 -11.38
N PHE A 52 -1.12 -7.61 -10.50
CA PHE A 52 -1.09 -6.20 -10.14
C PHE A 52 -0.76 -5.32 -11.35
N GLN A 53 0.21 -5.71 -12.20
CA GLN A 53 0.54 -4.92 -13.40
C GLN A 53 -0.68 -4.75 -14.28
N LYS A 54 -1.38 -5.86 -14.56
CA LYS A 54 -2.58 -5.85 -15.39
C LYS A 54 -3.68 -4.95 -14.82
N ILE A 55 -3.90 -4.99 -13.51
CA ILE A 55 -4.97 -4.21 -12.86
C ILE A 55 -4.59 -2.72 -12.76
N LEU A 56 -3.34 -2.41 -12.43
CA LEU A 56 -2.87 -1.04 -12.19
C LEU A 56 -2.44 -0.31 -13.47
N ALA A 57 -2.32 -1.02 -14.60
CA ALA A 57 -2.15 -0.43 -15.92
C ALA A 57 -3.36 0.42 -16.35
N ASP A 58 -4.59 0.02 -15.96
CA ASP A 58 -5.78 0.80 -16.25
C ASP A 58 -5.89 1.99 -15.28
N ARG A 59 -5.59 3.19 -15.79
CA ARG A 59 -5.62 4.42 -15.01
C ARG A 59 -7.06 4.92 -14.85
N PRO A 60 -7.40 5.50 -13.69
CA PRO A 60 -8.65 6.26 -13.57
C PRO A 60 -8.76 7.32 -14.66
N LYS A 61 -9.95 7.44 -15.26
CA LYS A 61 -10.28 8.50 -16.22
C LYS A 61 -10.06 9.89 -15.60
N GLU A 62 -9.84 10.89 -16.45
CA GLU A 62 -9.69 12.28 -16.01
C GLU A 62 -10.87 12.73 -15.13
N GLY A 63 -10.58 13.51 -14.09
CA GLY A 63 -11.55 13.91 -13.08
C GLY A 63 -11.92 12.84 -12.04
N ARG A 64 -11.55 11.56 -12.22
CA ARG A 64 -11.80 10.50 -11.24
C ARG A 64 -10.58 10.24 -10.37
N ALA A 65 -10.74 10.19 -9.05
CA ALA A 65 -9.66 9.77 -8.17
C ALA A 65 -9.36 8.26 -8.33
N ALA A 66 -8.14 7.86 -7.98
CA ALA A 66 -7.83 6.46 -7.79
C ALA A 66 -8.74 5.83 -6.74
N LYS A 67 -8.88 4.50 -6.82
CA LYS A 67 -9.56 3.76 -5.76
C LYS A 67 -8.84 3.99 -4.43
N PRO A 68 -9.55 3.92 -3.29
CA PRO A 68 -8.87 4.09 -2.02
C PRO A 68 -7.97 2.90 -1.72
N GLY A 69 -6.98 3.11 -0.85
CA GLY A 69 -6.27 2.01 -0.21
C GLY A 69 -7.23 1.12 0.58
N PHE A 70 -6.69 0.05 1.15
CA PHE A 70 -7.48 -0.87 1.96
C PHE A 70 -6.59 -1.71 2.89
N ILE A 71 -7.23 -2.36 3.87
CA ILE A 71 -6.58 -3.27 4.80
C ILE A 71 -6.81 -4.72 4.36
N VAL A 72 -5.80 -5.56 4.55
CA VAL A 72 -5.83 -7.02 4.38
C VAL A 72 -5.27 -7.71 5.62
N THR A 73 -5.50 -9.01 5.74
CA THR A 73 -5.04 -9.82 6.87
C THR A 73 -3.69 -10.51 6.60
N GLU A 74 -3.07 -11.06 7.63
CA GLU A 74 -1.72 -11.62 7.53
C GLU A 74 -1.58 -12.86 6.65
N LYS A 75 -2.64 -13.66 6.52
CA LYS A 75 -2.59 -15.03 5.97
C LYS A 75 -2.08 -15.08 4.53
N ASP A 76 -2.57 -14.20 3.67
CA ASP A 76 -2.12 -14.08 2.27
C ASP A 76 -2.43 -12.67 1.74
N PRO A 77 -1.67 -11.65 2.19
CA PRO A 77 -2.01 -10.25 1.94
C PRO A 77 -1.98 -9.89 0.44
N LEU A 78 -1.11 -10.54 -0.34
CA LEU A 78 -0.97 -10.26 -1.76
C LEU A 78 -2.13 -10.84 -2.56
N LYS A 79 -2.55 -12.09 -2.32
CA LYS A 79 -3.73 -12.64 -2.99
C LYS A 79 -5.00 -11.93 -2.57
N GLU A 80 -5.14 -11.57 -1.29
CA GLU A 80 -6.27 -10.77 -0.81
C GLU A 80 -6.30 -9.39 -1.51
N ALA A 81 -5.15 -8.73 -1.65
CA ALA A 81 -5.03 -7.47 -2.36
C ALA A 81 -5.39 -7.56 -3.84
N VAL A 82 -4.94 -8.61 -4.54
CA VAL A 82 -5.35 -8.88 -5.92
C VAL A 82 -6.87 -9.04 -6.02
N ALA A 83 -7.48 -9.80 -5.10
CA ALA A 83 -8.93 -10.02 -5.11
C ALA A 83 -9.71 -8.71 -4.93
N VAL A 84 -9.31 -7.84 -4.00
CA VAL A 84 -9.93 -6.53 -3.76
C VAL A 84 -9.78 -5.63 -4.99
N LEU A 85 -8.58 -5.55 -5.57
CA LEU A 85 -8.34 -4.73 -6.76
C LEU A 85 -9.14 -5.20 -7.99
N LYS A 86 -9.37 -6.52 -8.12
CA LYS A 86 -10.27 -7.13 -9.13
C LYS A 86 -11.76 -6.87 -8.88
N GLY A 87 -12.14 -6.26 -7.75
CA GLY A 87 -13.52 -5.87 -7.47
C GLY A 87 -14.19 -6.62 -6.32
N ARG A 88 -13.48 -7.50 -5.60
CA ARG A 88 -13.99 -8.03 -4.33
C ARG A 88 -14.25 -6.86 -3.38
N LYS A 89 -15.38 -6.89 -2.68
CA LYS A 89 -15.70 -5.90 -1.65
C LYS A 89 -14.62 -5.93 -0.57
N ARG A 90 -13.96 -4.79 -0.35
CA ARG A 90 -13.00 -4.64 0.75
C ARG A 90 -13.70 -4.75 2.10
N ARG A 91 -12.99 -5.27 3.07
CA ARG A 91 -13.41 -5.28 4.47
C ARG A 91 -13.06 -3.95 5.12
N ILE A 92 -13.94 -3.46 6.00
CA ILE A 92 -13.76 -2.17 6.71
C ILE A 92 -13.82 -2.32 8.23
N ASP A 93 -14.14 -3.50 8.74
CA ASP A 93 -14.23 -3.81 10.17
C ASP A 93 -13.31 -4.99 10.48
N PHE A 94 -12.43 -4.84 11.45
CA PHE A 94 -11.44 -5.83 11.87
C PHE A 94 -11.51 -6.08 13.38
N THR A 95 -10.86 -7.12 13.86
CA THR A 95 -10.81 -7.48 15.28
C THR A 95 -9.39 -7.39 15.83
N THR A 96 -9.23 -7.20 17.15
CA THR A 96 -7.91 -6.99 17.79
C THR A 96 -6.97 -8.19 17.74
N ASP A 97 -7.50 -9.38 17.49
CA ASP A 97 -6.72 -10.62 17.32
C ASP A 97 -6.06 -10.72 15.95
N GLU A 98 -6.53 -9.93 14.98
CA GLU A 98 -6.02 -9.94 13.62
C GLU A 98 -4.77 -9.07 13.46
N SER A 99 -3.78 -9.64 12.77
CA SER A 99 -2.63 -8.90 12.30
C SER A 99 -2.94 -8.30 10.93
N LEU A 100 -2.92 -6.97 10.88
CA LEU A 100 -3.38 -6.18 9.75
C LEU A 100 -2.22 -5.69 8.90
N ARG A 101 -2.45 -5.59 7.60
CA ARG A 101 -1.53 -4.96 6.65
C ARG A 101 -2.27 -3.93 5.80
N LEU A 102 -1.66 -2.76 5.62
CA LEU A 102 -2.15 -1.71 4.74
C LEU A 102 -1.64 -1.94 3.31
N VAL A 103 -2.53 -1.89 2.34
CA VAL A 103 -2.19 -1.93 0.92
C VAL A 103 -2.17 -0.52 0.36
N PHE A 104 -0.98 -0.08 -0.02
CA PHE A 104 -0.73 1.14 -0.77
C PHE A 104 -0.43 0.79 -2.23
N PHE A 105 -0.99 1.54 -3.18
CA PHE A 105 -0.69 1.33 -4.59
C PHE A 105 -0.71 2.63 -5.39
N ALA A 106 0.07 2.61 -6.48
CA ALA A 106 0.10 3.62 -7.52
C ALA A 106 -0.20 2.98 -8.88
N HIS A 107 -1.13 3.57 -9.62
CA HIS A 107 -1.35 3.23 -11.03
C HIS A 107 -0.10 3.56 -11.86
N GLN A 108 -0.01 2.95 -13.05
CA GLN A 108 1.16 3.12 -13.91
C GLN A 108 1.52 4.60 -14.11
N MET A 109 2.76 5.01 -13.86
CA MET A 109 3.24 6.38 -14.14
C MET A 109 4.71 6.41 -14.55
N GLN A 110 5.19 7.57 -15.02
CA GLN A 110 6.56 7.73 -15.52
C GLN A 110 7.62 7.77 -14.41
N ASP A 111 7.23 8.25 -13.23
CA ASP A 111 8.12 8.34 -12.07
C ASP A 111 7.83 7.18 -11.12
N ASP A 112 8.86 6.67 -10.45
CA ASP A 112 8.69 5.65 -9.42
C ASP A 112 8.12 6.29 -8.15
N THR A 113 7.44 5.48 -7.33
CA THR A 113 7.00 5.91 -6.01
C THR A 113 7.87 5.25 -4.95
N ALA A 114 8.33 6.04 -3.98
CA ALA A 114 9.03 5.54 -2.79
C ALA A 114 8.25 5.92 -1.54
N ILE A 115 8.22 5.01 -0.57
CA ILE A 115 7.67 5.27 0.76
C ILE A 115 8.82 5.70 1.65
N ASP A 116 8.70 6.84 2.30
CA ASP A 116 9.71 7.36 3.24
C ASP A 116 9.57 6.73 4.61
N ARG A 117 8.32 6.64 5.09
CA ARG A 117 7.94 6.05 6.37
C ARG A 117 6.43 5.96 6.49
N VAL A 118 5.98 5.15 7.45
CA VAL A 118 4.58 5.13 7.88
C VAL A 118 4.51 5.45 9.36
N GLU A 119 3.66 6.40 9.72
CA GLU A 119 3.45 6.82 11.10
C GLU A 119 2.05 6.40 11.56
N ILE A 120 1.97 5.80 12.74
CA ILE A 120 0.71 5.50 13.43
C ILE A 120 0.66 6.38 14.68
N ASP A 121 -0.17 7.41 14.63
CA ASP A 121 -0.40 8.34 15.73
C ASP A 121 -1.86 8.27 16.17
N GLY A 122 -2.09 7.55 17.27
CA GLY A 122 -3.42 7.36 17.82
C GLY A 122 -4.38 6.67 16.84
N ARG A 123 -5.22 7.45 16.16
CA ARG A 123 -6.20 6.98 15.16
C ARG A 123 -5.79 7.27 13.73
N GLU A 124 -4.68 7.98 13.52
CA GLU A 124 -4.23 8.39 12.20
C GLU A 124 -3.07 7.51 11.75
N ILE A 125 -3.16 7.00 10.53
CA ILE A 125 -2.09 6.27 9.86
C ILE A 125 -1.66 7.10 8.66
N THR A 126 -0.46 7.64 8.70
CA THR A 126 0.08 8.51 7.66
C THR A 126 1.18 7.81 6.91
N VAL A 127 1.00 7.62 5.60
CA VAL A 127 2.04 7.11 4.72
C VAL A 127 2.69 8.29 4.02
N HIS A 128 3.96 8.53 4.34
CA HIS A 128 4.80 9.53 3.69
C HIS A 128 5.45 8.90 2.46
N TYR A 129 5.33 9.55 1.32
CA TYR A 129 5.87 9.04 0.07
C TYR A 129 6.38 10.18 -0.81
N HIS A 130 7.28 9.87 -1.73
CA HIS A 130 7.72 10.81 -2.76
C HIS A 130 7.84 10.12 -4.13
N PHE A 131 7.93 10.94 -5.16
CA PHE A 131 8.20 10.47 -6.52
C PHE A 131 9.68 10.52 -6.81
N ILE A 132 10.19 9.46 -7.45
CA ILE A 132 11.55 9.35 -7.92
C ILE A 132 11.53 9.38 -9.44
N ARG A 133 12.01 10.47 -9.99
CA ARG A 133 12.16 10.59 -11.43
C ARG A 133 13.39 9.84 -11.90
N LYS A 134 13.17 8.96 -12.87
CA LYS A 134 14.23 8.19 -13.53
C LYS A 134 14.61 8.78 -14.87
N SER A 135 15.88 8.60 -15.25
CA SER A 135 16.42 9.00 -16.55
C SER A 135 15.71 8.31 -17.72
N THR A 136 15.36 7.03 -17.55
CA THR A 136 14.59 6.25 -18.53
C THR A 136 13.21 5.95 -17.95
N PRO A 137 12.15 6.66 -18.39
CA PRO A 137 10.80 6.46 -17.88
C PRO A 137 10.27 5.13 -18.41
N LEU A 138 10.36 4.10 -17.59
CA LEU A 138 9.60 2.88 -17.77
C LEU A 138 8.30 3.09 -17.01
N GLY A 139 7.15 3.04 -17.68
CA GLY A 139 5.87 3.21 -16.98
C GLY A 139 5.71 2.10 -15.94
N ARG A 140 5.87 2.43 -14.65
CA ARG A 140 5.82 1.45 -13.56
C ARG A 140 4.56 1.65 -12.74
N TRP A 141 3.97 0.54 -12.31
CA TRP A 141 3.03 0.48 -11.21
C TRP A 141 3.83 0.17 -9.94
N ASN A 142 3.37 0.68 -8.81
CA ASN A 142 3.99 0.43 -7.52
C ASN A 142 2.92 -0.12 -6.58
N ILE A 143 3.25 -1.13 -5.80
CA ILE A 143 2.38 -1.65 -4.75
C ILE A 143 3.21 -1.99 -3.53
N ALA A 144 2.69 -1.66 -2.35
CA ALA A 144 3.29 -1.94 -1.07
C ALA A 144 2.26 -2.57 -0.13
N VAL A 145 2.73 -3.53 0.65
CA VAL A 145 2.04 -4.15 1.77
C VAL A 145 2.80 -3.76 3.03
N ILE A 146 2.18 -2.88 3.81
CA ILE A 146 2.75 -2.23 4.99
C ILE A 146 2.26 -2.99 6.23
N PRO A 147 3.16 -3.55 7.07
CA PRO A 147 2.76 -4.31 8.25
C PRO A 147 2.26 -3.36 9.36
N LEU A 148 0.95 -3.35 9.65
CA LEU A 148 0.39 -2.58 10.77
C LEU A 148 0.38 -3.38 12.09
N GLY A 149 0.43 -4.70 11.99
CA GLY A 149 0.34 -5.61 13.14
C GLY A 149 -1.05 -5.61 13.77
N LYS A 150 -1.12 -5.92 15.06
CA LYS A 150 -2.37 -5.91 15.82
C LYS A 150 -2.64 -4.49 16.32
N LEU A 151 -3.81 -3.97 15.97
CA LEU A 151 -4.21 -2.61 16.32
C LEU A 151 -5.16 -2.60 17.52
N LYS A 152 -5.11 -1.51 18.29
CA LYS A 152 -6.06 -1.30 19.41
C LYS A 152 -7.47 -1.03 18.86
N PRO A 153 -8.54 -1.34 19.62
CA PRO A 153 -9.90 -0.99 19.22
C PRO A 153 -10.04 0.52 18.99
N ARG A 154 -10.51 0.90 17.80
CA ARG A 154 -10.87 2.27 17.37
C ARG A 154 -11.15 2.30 15.87
N ASP A 155 -11.72 3.39 15.42
CA ASP A 155 -11.73 3.77 14.00
C ASP A 155 -10.42 4.46 13.63
N TYR A 156 -9.78 3.97 12.57
CA TYR A 156 -8.55 4.51 12.02
C TYR A 156 -8.83 5.26 10.71
N ARG A 157 -8.07 6.34 10.50
CA ARG A 157 -8.05 7.09 9.25
C ARG A 157 -6.68 7.00 8.60
N VAL A 158 -6.64 6.57 7.35
CA VAL A 158 -5.42 6.50 6.55
C VAL A 158 -5.30 7.72 5.64
N ARG A 159 -4.13 8.37 5.66
CA ARG A 159 -3.79 9.50 4.79
C ARG A 159 -2.46 9.28 4.09
N TYR A 160 -2.32 9.90 2.92
CA TYR A 160 -1.13 9.85 2.09
C TYR A 160 -0.57 11.26 1.96
N VAL A 161 0.68 11.46 2.39
CA VAL A 161 1.36 12.76 2.36
C VAL A 161 2.52 12.67 1.38
N GLN A 162 2.44 13.49 0.32
CA GLN A 162 3.48 13.57 -0.68
C GLN A 162 4.60 14.50 -0.19
N GLY A 163 5.81 13.97 -0.11
CA GLY A 163 7.05 14.72 0.08
C GLY A 163 7.54 15.38 -1.21
N GLU A 164 8.74 15.96 -1.14
CA GLU A 164 9.39 16.57 -2.30
C GLU A 164 9.83 15.49 -3.30
N ALA A 165 9.63 15.75 -4.59
CA ALA A 165 10.09 14.83 -5.63
C ALA A 165 11.63 14.81 -5.67
N VAL A 166 12.20 13.63 -5.90
CA VAL A 166 13.64 13.38 -5.99
C VAL A 166 13.97 12.91 -7.41
N SER A 167 15.20 13.10 -7.87
CA SER A 167 15.70 12.51 -9.11
C SER A 167 16.87 11.57 -8.86
N ASP A 168 17.00 10.55 -9.70
CA ASP A 168 18.17 9.68 -9.82
C ASP A 168 19.44 10.37 -10.39
N GLY A 169 19.44 11.70 -10.52
CA GLY A 169 20.63 12.51 -10.81
C GLY A 169 20.71 13.06 -12.24
N LEU A 170 20.07 12.42 -13.22
CA LEU A 170 20.07 12.90 -14.61
C LEU A 170 18.83 13.72 -14.99
N ALA A 171 17.75 13.59 -14.22
CA ALA A 171 16.52 14.31 -14.45
C ALA A 171 16.35 15.47 -13.45
N ARG A 172 15.53 16.47 -13.81
CA ARG A 172 15.10 17.48 -12.83
C ARG A 172 13.84 16.98 -12.14
N PRO A 173 13.75 17.05 -10.80
CA PRO A 173 12.50 16.80 -10.09
C PRO A 173 11.37 17.63 -10.69
N ARG A 174 10.19 17.03 -10.87
CA ARG A 174 9.02 17.72 -11.38
C ARG A 174 7.92 17.68 -10.35
N LYS A 175 7.31 18.83 -10.08
CA LYS A 175 6.07 18.89 -9.32
C LYS A 175 4.94 18.35 -10.19
N HIS A 176 4.27 17.30 -9.74
CA HIS A 176 3.08 16.79 -10.41
C HIS A 176 1.88 17.71 -10.15
N ASN A 177 1.00 17.82 -11.14
CA ASN A 177 -0.32 18.42 -10.94
C ASN A 177 -1.10 17.56 -9.93
N ARG A 178 -1.80 18.19 -8.99
CA ARG A 178 -2.63 17.52 -7.98
C ARG A 178 -3.64 16.55 -8.58
N ASP A 179 -4.23 16.86 -9.74
CA ASP A 179 -5.17 15.95 -10.41
C ASP A 179 -4.46 14.67 -10.88
N VAL A 180 -3.25 14.80 -11.44
CA VAL A 180 -2.43 13.65 -11.83
C VAL A 180 -2.13 12.78 -10.61
N VAL A 181 -1.66 13.37 -9.51
CA VAL A 181 -1.37 12.62 -8.27
C VAL A 181 -2.62 11.91 -7.75
N ARG A 182 -3.75 12.61 -7.69
CA ARG A 182 -5.05 12.08 -7.24
C ARG A 182 -5.53 10.89 -8.08
N ARG A 183 -5.16 10.84 -9.36
CA ARG A 183 -5.48 9.73 -10.27
C ARG A 183 -4.52 8.56 -10.12
N MET A 184 -3.26 8.83 -9.76
CA MET A 184 -2.22 7.81 -9.73
C MET A 184 -2.14 7.11 -8.38
N ILE A 185 -2.17 7.85 -7.27
CA ILE A 185 -1.99 7.32 -5.92
C ILE A 185 -3.35 6.97 -5.32
N CYS A 186 -3.45 5.78 -4.70
CA CYS A 186 -4.66 5.38 -3.99
C CYS A 186 -5.11 6.44 -2.98
N SER A 187 -6.41 6.67 -2.86
CA SER A 187 -6.94 7.71 -1.96
C SER A 187 -7.00 7.23 -0.50
N GLY A 188 -6.93 8.18 0.45
CA GLY A 188 -7.15 7.90 1.87
C GLY A 188 -8.52 7.26 2.15
N PHE A 189 -8.64 6.58 3.28
CA PHE A 189 -9.85 5.85 3.68
C PHE A 189 -9.92 5.64 5.20
N GLU A 190 -11.02 5.08 5.67
CA GLU A 190 -11.26 4.77 7.09
C GLU A 190 -11.64 3.29 7.26
N PHE A 191 -11.29 2.72 8.41
CA PHE A 191 -11.66 1.36 8.82
C PHE A 191 -11.73 1.26 10.35
N GLY A 192 -12.52 0.33 10.87
CA GLY A 192 -12.70 0.08 12.29
C GLY A 192 -11.97 -1.16 12.78
N VAL A 193 -11.46 -1.10 14.00
CA VAL A 193 -10.98 -2.27 14.76
C VAL A 193 -11.82 -2.39 16.03
N LYS A 194 -12.41 -3.57 16.23
CA LYS A 194 -13.26 -3.91 17.38
C LYS A 194 -12.53 -4.90 18.29
N PRO A 195 -12.87 -4.96 19.60
CA PRO A 195 -12.40 -6.05 20.44
C PRO A 195 -12.72 -7.39 19.79
N ALA A 196 -11.80 -8.35 19.87
CA ALA A 196 -12.15 -9.73 19.55
C ALA A 196 -13.27 -10.17 20.49
N ASP A 197 -14.31 -10.81 19.95
CA ASP A 197 -15.37 -11.38 20.77
C ASP A 197 -14.70 -12.32 21.78
N ALA A 198 -14.73 -11.95 23.06
CA ALA A 198 -14.34 -12.84 24.13
C ALA A 198 -15.37 -13.97 24.07
N GLY A 199 -15.03 -15.05 23.38
CA GLY A 199 -15.91 -16.20 23.26
C GLY A 199 -16.45 -16.52 24.65
N GLU A 200 -17.76 -16.51 24.81
CA GLU A 200 -18.39 -17.08 25.99
C GLU A 200 -17.94 -18.55 26.01
N GLU A 201 -16.94 -18.85 26.84
CA GLU A 201 -16.65 -20.22 27.26
C GLU A 201 -17.96 -20.75 27.86
N LYS A 202 -18.62 -21.63 27.10
CA LYS A 202 -19.75 -22.42 27.58
C LYS A 202 -19.25 -23.71 28.20
#